data_AF-A0A943JL65-F1
#
_entry.id   AF-A0A943JL65-F1
#
_cell.length_a   1.000
_cell.length_b   1.000
_cell.length_c   1.000
_cell.angle_alpha   90.00
_cell.angle_beta   90.00
_cell.angle_gamma   90.00
#
_symmetry.space_group_name_H-M   'P 1'
#
loop_
_entity.id
_entity.type
_entity.pdbx_description
1 polymer ?
#
loop_
_entity_poly.entity_id
_entity_poly.type
_entity_poly.pdbx_seq_one_letter_code
_entity_poly.pdbx_strand_id
1 'polypeptide(L)'
;MKERLIEQYVSRMTINDVSNFAVKNGVNLNQDEVEMLYNKIVNNWKTIVFGNPRGLLDELKEKLDLQTYQKIENLYVFFKNRYL
;
A
#
# COMPACT_ATOMS: atom_id res chain seq x y z
N MET A 1 11.66 18.23 -2.57
CA MET A 1 12.76 17.23 -2.56
C MET A 1 12.27 15.84 -2.18
N LYS A 2 11.60 15.65 -1.03
CA LYS A 2 11.05 14.35 -0.60
C LYS A 2 10.08 13.75 -1.63
N GLU A 3 9.16 14.55 -2.17
CA GLU A 3 8.19 14.08 -3.17
C GLU A 3 8.85 13.48 -4.43
N ARG A 4 9.83 14.18 -5.02
CA ARG A 4 10.54 13.70 -6.22
C ARG A 4 11.31 12.40 -5.97
N LEU A 5 11.84 12.19 -4.76
CA LEU A 5 12.51 10.93 -4.42
C LEU A 5 11.50 9.78 -4.33
N ILE A 6 10.33 10.03 -3.73
CA ILE A 6 9.26 9.03 -3.63
C ILE A 6 8.69 8.73 -5.01
N GLU A 7 8.47 9.74 -5.85
CA GLU A 7 8.03 9.57 -7.24
C GLU A 7 8.98 8.66 -8.03
N GLN A 8 10.28 8.91 -7.93
CA GLN A 8 11.31 8.11 -8.59
C GLN A 8 11.44 6.68 -8.03
N TYR A 9 11.05 6.48 -6.77
CA TYR A 9 10.98 5.15 -6.17
C TYR A 9 9.76 4.41 -6.71
N VAL A 10 8.58 5.03 -6.65
CA VAL A 10 7.31 4.46 -7.12
C VAL A 10 7.36 4.13 -8.61
N SER A 11 8.00 4.97 -9.44
CA SER A 11 8.15 4.71 -10.87
C SER A 11 9.02 3.49 -11.21
N ARG A 12 9.81 3.01 -10.25
CA ARG A 12 10.68 1.83 -10.38
C ARG A 12 10.14 0.64 -9.58
N MET A 13 9.05 0.80 -8.84
CA MET A 13 8.43 -0.29 -8.12
C MET A 13 7.94 -1.36 -9.11
N THR A 14 8.04 -2.60 -8.66
CA THR A 14 7.52 -3.77 -9.33
C THR A 14 6.44 -4.40 -8.48
N ILE A 15 5.65 -5.27 -9.10
CA ILE A 15 4.65 -6.06 -8.39
C ILE A 15 5.28 -6.93 -7.27
N ASN A 16 6.52 -7.39 -7.48
CA ASN A 16 7.26 -8.19 -6.50
C ASN A 16 7.63 -7.39 -5.25
N ASP A 17 7.78 -6.07 -5.34
CA ASP A 17 8.05 -5.25 -4.16
C ASP A 17 6.85 -5.28 -3.19
N VAL A 18 5.63 -5.33 -3.73
CA VAL A 18 4.40 -5.42 -2.94
C VAL A 18 4.26 -6.81 -2.31
N SER A 19 4.44 -7.88 -3.09
CA SER A 19 4.32 -9.25 -2.58
C SER A 19 5.40 -9.56 -1.53
N ASN A 20 6.65 -9.20 -1.80
CA ASN A 20 7.76 -9.40 -0.86
C ASN A 20 7.57 -8.61 0.44
N PHE A 21 7.09 -7.37 0.34
CA PHE A 21 6.79 -6.56 1.52
C PHE A 21 5.65 -7.16 2.35
N ALA A 22 4.56 -7.60 1.70
CA ALA A 22 3.43 -8.22 2.36
C ALA A 22 3.86 -9.49 3.14
N VAL A 23 4.57 -10.41 2.48
CA VAL A 23 5.06 -11.65 3.09
C VAL A 23 5.99 -11.36 4.27
N LYS A 24 6.93 -10.41 4.11
CA LYS A 24 7.84 -10.00 5.20
C LYS A 24 7.11 -9.48 6.43
N ASN A 25 5.90 -8.93 6.26
CA ASN A 25 5.07 -8.40 7.33
C ASN A 25 3.91 -9.34 7.73
N GLY A 26 3.95 -10.61 7.33
CA GLY A 26 2.95 -11.61 7.73
C GLY A 26 1.57 -11.44 7.09
N VAL A 27 1.52 -10.80 5.92
CA VAL A 27 0.33 -10.68 5.08
C VAL A 27 0.52 -11.59 3.87
N ASN A 28 -0.30 -12.64 3.79
CA ASN A 28 -0.33 -13.52 2.62
C ASN A 28 -1.39 -13.00 1.67
N LEU A 29 -0.96 -12.59 0.48
CA LEU A 29 -1.83 -12.09 -0.58
C LEU A 29 -1.83 -13.07 -1.74
N ASN A 30 -2.97 -13.27 -2.37
CA ASN A 30 -3.04 -13.97 -3.66
C ASN A 30 -2.60 -13.05 -4.81
N GLN A 31 -2.45 -13.59 -6.01
CA GLN A 31 -1.96 -12.82 -7.16
C GLN A 31 -2.84 -11.61 -7.49
N ASP A 32 -4.16 -11.76 -7.49
CA ASP A 32 -5.11 -10.69 -7.81
C ASP A 32 -5.05 -9.55 -6.78
N GLU A 33 -4.89 -9.89 -5.50
CA GLU A 33 -4.73 -8.91 -4.42
C GLU A 33 -3.42 -8.14 -4.54
N VAL A 34 -2.32 -8.83 -4.90
CA VAL A 34 -1.02 -8.18 -5.15
C VAL A 34 -1.12 -7.23 -6.34
N GLU A 35 -1.71 -7.66 -7.45
CA GLU A 35 -1.91 -6.82 -8.65
C GLU A 35 -2.77 -5.59 -8.32
N MET A 36 -3.88 -5.80 -7.60
CA MET A 36 -4.75 -4.72 -7.15
C MET A 36 -4.00 -3.70 -6.28
N LEU A 37 -3.28 -4.17 -5.26
CA LEU A 37 -2.56 -3.30 -4.34
C LEU A 37 -1.42 -2.55 -5.04
N TYR A 38 -0.66 -3.24 -5.90
CA TYR A 38 0.36 -2.62 -6.72
C TYR A 38 -0.21 -1.47 -7.56
N ASN A 39 -1.26 -1.74 -8.33
CA ASN A 39 -1.94 -0.73 -9.16
C ASN A 39 -2.47 0.43 -8.32
N LYS A 40 -3.04 0.15 -7.14
CA LYS A 40 -3.53 1.18 -6.22
C LYS A 40 -2.38 2.07 -5.73
N ILE A 41 -1.25 1.48 -5.33
CA ILE A 41 -0.08 2.19 -4.81
C ILE A 41 0.53 3.07 -5.90
N VAL A 42 0.85 2.52 -7.06
CA VAL A 42 1.55 3.29 -8.11
C VAL A 42 0.71 4.45 -8.65
N ASN A 43 -0.61 4.29 -8.71
CA ASN A 43 -1.51 5.33 -9.22
C ASN A 43 -1.90 6.37 -8.17
N ASN A 44 -1.82 6.04 -6.87
CA ASN A 44 -2.34 6.90 -5.79
C ASN A 44 -1.31 7.26 -4.72
N TRP A 45 -0.02 7.02 -4.96
CA TRP A 45 1.04 7.21 -3.96
C TRP A 45 1.05 8.61 -3.34
N LYS A 46 0.74 9.66 -4.10
CA LYS A 46 0.66 11.03 -3.57
C LYS A 46 -0.41 11.16 -2.50
N THR A 47 -1.61 10.62 -2.75
CA THR A 47 -2.72 10.61 -1.79
C THR A 47 -2.41 9.74 -0.58
N ILE A 48 -1.77 8.59 -0.78
CA ILE A 48 -1.38 7.67 0.29
C ILE A 48 -0.38 8.35 1.25
N VAL A 49 0.66 8.98 0.69
CA VAL A 49 1.74 9.59 1.48
C VAL A 49 1.30 10.95 2.05
N PHE A 50 0.88 11.88 1.21
CA PHE A 50 0.68 13.28 1.58
C PHE A 50 -0.78 13.69 1.78
N GLY A 51 -1.73 12.90 1.27
CA GLY A 51 -3.15 13.21 1.31
C GLY A 51 -3.92 12.43 2.37
N ASN A 52 -5.25 12.40 2.15
CA ASN A 52 -6.17 11.58 2.93
C ASN A 52 -6.38 10.23 2.22
N PRO A 53 -5.89 9.11 2.78
CA PRO A 53 -6.02 7.78 2.20
C PRO A 53 -7.42 7.17 2.39
N ARG A 54 -8.33 7.80 3.14
CA ARG A 54 -9.47 7.10 3.74
C ARG A 54 -10.36 6.42 2.70
N GLY A 55 -10.68 7.11 1.60
CA GLY A 55 -11.44 6.52 0.49
C GLY A 55 -10.73 5.33 -0.16
N LEU A 56 -9.40 5.38 -0.29
CA LEU A 56 -8.61 4.27 -0.84
C LEU A 56 -8.65 3.04 0.08
N LEU A 57 -8.59 3.26 1.40
CA LEU A 57 -8.69 2.20 2.41
C LEU A 57 -10.10 1.61 2.45
N ASP A 58 -11.14 2.43 2.37
CA ASP A 58 -12.54 1.95 2.33
C ASP A 58 -12.78 1.05 1.11
N GLU A 59 -12.29 1.44 -0.07
CA GLU A 59 -12.35 0.58 -1.26
C GLU A 59 -11.58 -0.74 -1.10
N LEU A 60 -10.48 -0.76 -0.33
CA LEU A 60 -9.75 -2.01 -0.04
C LEU A 60 -10.52 -2.88 0.94
N LYS A 61 -11.21 -2.28 1.92
CA LYS A 61 -12.04 -2.98 2.89
C LYS A 61 -13.20 -3.73 2.24
N GLU A 62 -13.74 -3.22 1.14
CA GLU A 62 -14.80 -3.86 0.37
C GLU A 62 -14.30 -5.04 -0.48
N LYS A 63 -13.01 -5.06 -0.84
CA LYS A 63 -12.43 -6.04 -1.77
C LYS A 63 -11.61 -7.13 -1.10
N LEU A 64 -11.11 -6.88 0.10
CA LEU A 64 -10.29 -7.81 0.87
C LEU A 64 -11.09 -8.42 2.01
N ASP A 65 -10.69 -9.61 2.43
CA ASP A 65 -11.22 -10.15 3.68
C ASP A 65 -10.81 -9.27 4.88
N LEU A 66 -11.58 -9.36 5.96
CA LEU A 66 -11.40 -8.51 7.14
C LEU A 66 -10.00 -8.63 7.74
N GLN A 67 -9.42 -9.84 7.79
CA GLN A 67 -8.13 -10.07 8.42
C GLN A 67 -7.00 -9.45 7.59
N THR A 68 -7.04 -9.65 6.26
CA THR A 68 -6.07 -9.08 5.33
C THR A 68 -6.15 -7.56 5.31
N TYR A 69 -7.37 -7.00 5.24
CA TYR A 69 -7.59 -5.56 5.34
C TYR A 69 -7.02 -4.97 6.64
N GLN A 70 -7.34 -5.57 7.78
CA GLN A 70 -6.87 -5.09 9.09
C GLN A 70 -5.34 -5.06 9.17
N LYS A 71 -4.66 -6.10 8.66
CA LYS A 71 -3.20 -6.11 8.63
C LYS A 71 -2.63 -5.00 7.76
N ILE A 72 -3.20 -4.78 6.58
CA ILE A 72 -2.76 -3.70 5.66
C ILE A 72 -3.00 -2.33 6.30
N GLU A 73 -4.17 -2.08 6.88
CA GLU A 73 -4.49 -0.82 7.56
C GLU A 73 -3.53 -0.57 8.73
N ASN A 74 -3.24 -1.60 9.53
CA ASN A 74 -2.28 -1.52 10.63
C ASN A 74 -0.86 -1.18 10.14
N LEU A 75 -0.40 -1.81 9.06
CA LEU A 75 0.90 -1.48 8.45
C LEU A 75 0.92 -0.03 7.97
N TYR A 76 -0.13 0.40 7.26
CA TYR A 76 -0.23 1.79 6.80
C TYR A 76 -0.15 2.79 7.97
N VAL A 77 -0.95 2.59 9.02
CA VAL A 77 -0.96 3.46 10.21
C VAL A 77 0.39 3.47 10.91
N PHE A 78 1.01 2.29 11.08
CA PHE A 78 2.33 2.16 11.70
C PHE A 78 3.40 2.97 10.95
N PHE A 79 3.50 2.80 9.64
CA PHE A 79 4.50 3.50 8.83
C PHE A 79 4.20 5.00 8.70
N LYS A 80 2.92 5.40 8.66
CA LYS A 80 2.53 6.81 8.66
C LYS A 80 3.01 7.47 9.96
N ASN A 81 2.63 6.95 11.12
CA ASN A 81 3.01 7.54 12.41
C ASN A 81 4.52 7.56 12.66
N ARG A 82 5.26 6.63 12.07
CA ARG A 82 6.70 6.51 12.26
C ARG A 82 7.53 7.46 11.40
N TYR A 83 7.05 7.80 10.19
CA TYR A 83 7.87 8.46 9.17
C TYR A 83 7.24 9.73 8.56
N LEU A 84 5.96 9.99 8.79
CA LEU A 84 5.20 11.11 8.23
C LEU A 84 4.57 11.94 9.35
#